data_AF-A0A2W4VWB8-F1
#
_entry.id   AF-A0A2W4VWB8-F1
#
_cell.length_a   1.000
_cell.length_b   1.000
_cell.length_c   1.000
_cell.angle_alpha   90.00
_cell.angle_beta   90.00
_cell.angle_gamma   90.00
#
_symmetry.space_group_name_H-M   'P 1'
#
loop_
_entity.id
_entity.type
_entity.pdbx_description
1 polymer ?
#
loop_
_entity_poly.entity_id
_entity_poly.type
_entity_poly.pdbx_seq_one_letter_code
_entity_poly.pdbx_strand_id
1 'polypeptide(L)'
;MKLNVIKQRVLWWCISGIIILVGIASMAFSWQQYGSPIKPSLDFIGGTRLQLARDCSVPDSCSAPIDISQVRQVIDAQGLSGSSLQLIGDDQQTIVVRTSNLNVDERDALQSGVAESIGAIDPSATKIDTVGPVLGKQLLKTGLLSLLVAFAGIAAYLSLRFQPDYAVLAIVALLHDLLVTLGIFSILSLLIGYEADSLFIVALLTIVGFSVNDTVVIYDRIRETLKLHPDLSINDVVDSSVNDTLGRSINTTLTTVLPLFSIVLFGGGSLKFFALSLITGFIAGVYSSIFIASTLLAWWRSRSEDDGYDNDSDYGDDFDPIGSEKV
;
A
#
# COMPACT_ATOMS: atom_id res chain seq x y z
N MET A 1 -28.21 3.06 -10.82
CA MET A 1 -27.91 1.62 -10.79
C MET A 1 -27.80 1.23 -9.32
N LYS A 2 -28.59 0.26 -8.83
CA LYS A 2 -28.48 -0.20 -7.43
C LYS A 2 -27.47 -1.34 -7.38
N LEU A 3 -26.44 -1.20 -6.55
CA LEU A 3 -25.44 -2.22 -6.25
C LEU A 3 -25.98 -3.16 -5.18
N ASN A 4 -25.90 -4.47 -5.41
CA ASN A 4 -26.24 -5.50 -4.42
C ASN A 4 -24.94 -6.14 -3.94
N VAL A 5 -24.29 -5.52 -2.96
CA VAL A 5 -22.98 -5.95 -2.47
C VAL A 5 -23.07 -7.25 -1.69
N ILE A 6 -24.19 -7.48 -1.00
CA ILE A 6 -24.43 -8.72 -0.25
C ILE A 6 -24.44 -9.94 -1.17
N LYS A 7 -25.18 -9.87 -2.29
CA LYS A 7 -25.27 -10.97 -3.25
C LYS A 7 -23.90 -11.32 -3.86
N GLN A 8 -23.02 -10.34 -4.00
CA GLN A 8 -21.71 -10.50 -4.63
C GLN A 8 -20.56 -10.72 -3.61
N ARG A 9 -20.84 -10.77 -2.31
CA ARG A 9 -19.80 -10.78 -1.25
C ARG A 9 -18.75 -11.87 -1.43
N VAL A 10 -19.17 -13.10 -1.77
CA VAL A 10 -18.26 -14.24 -1.93
C VAL A 10 -17.26 -14.01 -3.08
N LEU A 11 -17.74 -13.44 -4.20
CA LEU A 11 -16.87 -13.12 -5.33
C LEU A 11 -15.78 -12.13 -4.92
N TRP A 12 -16.17 -11.04 -4.25
CA TRP A 12 -15.25 -9.99 -3.83
C TRP A 12 -14.29 -10.45 -2.72
N TRP A 13 -14.75 -11.29 -1.79
CA TRP A 13 -13.89 -11.92 -0.79
C TRP A 13 -12.86 -12.85 -1.43
N CYS A 14 -13.25 -13.66 -2.42
CA CYS A 14 -12.32 -14.52 -3.15
C CYS A 14 -11.28 -13.71 -3.93
N ILE A 15 -11.71 -12.66 -4.64
CA ILE A 15 -10.79 -11.76 -5.37
C ILE A 15 -9.78 -11.13 -4.42
N SER A 16 -10.26 -10.55 -3.33
CA SER A 16 -9.43 -9.94 -2.29
C SER A 16 -8.45 -10.94 -1.66
N GLY A 17 -8.94 -12.14 -1.31
CA GLY A 17 -8.13 -13.21 -0.76
C GLY A 17 -7.02 -13.66 -1.71
N ILE A 18 -7.32 -13.81 -3.01
CA ILE A 18 -6.32 -14.15 -4.02
C ILE A 18 -5.25 -13.04 -4.14
N ILE A 19 -5.67 -11.77 -4.21
CA ILE A 19 -4.72 -10.64 -4.30
C ILE A 19 -3.80 -10.62 -3.09
N ILE A 20 -4.34 -10.78 -1.87
CA ILE A 20 -3.54 -10.82 -0.64
C ILE A 20 -2.61 -12.03 -0.64
N LEU A 21 -3.08 -13.21 -1.03
CA LEU A 21 -2.24 -14.42 -1.08
C LEU A 21 -1.08 -14.27 -2.07
N VAL A 22 -1.34 -13.74 -3.26
CA VAL A 22 -0.29 -13.44 -4.26
C VAL A 22 0.68 -12.39 -3.73
N GLY A 23 0.16 -11.34 -3.06
CA GLY A 23 0.99 -10.32 -2.41
C GLY A 23 1.89 -10.88 -1.32
N ILE A 24 1.37 -11.76 -0.46
CA ILE A 24 2.14 -12.43 0.61
C ILE A 24 3.19 -13.35 0.00
N ALA A 25 2.84 -14.14 -1.03
CA ALA A 25 3.80 -14.97 -1.73
C ALA A 25 4.93 -14.13 -2.33
N SER A 26 4.61 -13.01 -2.98
CA SER A 26 5.60 -12.05 -3.50
C SER A 26 6.50 -11.51 -2.39
N MET A 27 5.93 -11.12 -1.25
CA MET A 27 6.73 -10.63 -0.10
C MET A 27 7.67 -11.71 0.44
N ALA A 28 7.24 -12.97 0.47
CA ALA A 28 8.09 -14.09 0.87
C ALA A 28 9.26 -14.32 -0.11
N PHE A 29 9.01 -14.24 -1.42
CA PHE A 29 10.08 -14.32 -2.43
C PHE A 29 11.03 -13.12 -2.36
N SER A 30 10.50 -11.91 -2.21
CA SER A 30 11.29 -10.70 -1.99
C SER A 30 12.19 -10.83 -0.74
N TRP A 31 11.70 -11.47 0.32
CA TRP A 31 12.50 -11.69 1.52
C TRP A 31 13.73 -12.56 1.26
N GLN A 32 13.62 -13.58 0.41
CA GLN A 32 14.75 -14.43 0.03
C GLN A 32 15.79 -13.66 -0.80
N GLN A 33 15.34 -12.72 -1.65
CA GLN A 33 16.23 -11.97 -2.54
C GLN A 33 16.87 -10.75 -1.88
N TYR A 34 16.12 -10.01 -1.05
CA TYR A 34 16.53 -8.71 -0.51
C TYR A 34 16.64 -8.68 1.03
N GLY A 35 16.21 -9.74 1.73
CA GLY A 35 16.16 -9.77 3.20
C GLY A 35 15.01 -8.95 3.80
N SER A 36 14.07 -8.49 2.95
CA SER A 36 12.93 -7.64 3.32
C SER A 36 11.75 -7.88 2.36
N PRO A 37 10.49 -7.55 2.76
CA PRO A 37 9.30 -7.87 1.95
C PRO A 37 9.19 -7.03 0.67
N ILE A 38 9.89 -5.89 0.65
CA ILE A 38 10.07 -5.01 -0.50
C ILE A 38 11.53 -4.56 -0.46
N LYS A 39 12.19 -4.43 -1.61
CA LYS A 39 13.58 -3.93 -1.70
C LYS A 39 13.67 -2.53 -1.07
N PRO A 40 14.53 -2.30 -0.06
CA PRO A 40 14.67 -0.99 0.56
C PRO A 40 15.50 -0.06 -0.35
N SER A 41 15.18 1.23 -0.34
CA SER A 41 15.97 2.24 -1.04
C SER A 41 17.21 2.66 -0.26
N LEU A 42 18.03 3.51 -0.91
CA LEU A 42 19.18 4.16 -0.29
C LEU A 42 18.82 4.91 1.01
N ASP A 43 17.59 5.42 1.13
CA ASP A 43 17.09 6.14 2.30
C ASP A 43 17.18 5.30 3.58
N PHE A 44 17.11 3.96 3.46
CA PHE A 44 17.08 3.05 4.61
C PHE A 44 18.38 2.26 4.78
N ILE A 45 19.01 1.89 3.67
CA ILE A 45 20.27 1.12 3.69
C ILE A 45 21.46 2.05 3.98
N GLY A 46 21.39 3.29 3.49
CA GLY A 46 22.52 4.21 3.43
C GLY A 46 23.48 3.88 2.28
N GLY A 47 24.38 4.83 1.99
CA GLY A 47 25.35 4.75 0.89
C GLY A 47 25.32 6.00 0.02
N THR A 48 25.98 5.91 -1.13
CA THR A 48 25.99 6.97 -2.14
C THR A 48 25.42 6.43 -3.44
N ARG A 49 24.52 7.19 -4.07
CA ARG A 49 23.99 6.93 -5.41
C ARG A 49 24.44 8.04 -6.34
N LEU A 50 25.15 7.70 -7.40
CA LEU A 50 25.47 8.60 -8.50
C LEU A 50 24.67 8.16 -9.72
N GLN A 51 23.80 9.04 -10.20
CA GLN A 51 23.13 8.91 -11.49
C GLN A 51 23.82 9.86 -12.46
N LEU A 52 24.47 9.30 -13.48
CA LEU A 52 25.25 10.01 -14.47
C LEU A 52 24.66 9.73 -15.85
N ALA A 53 24.25 10.78 -16.55
CA ALA A 53 23.72 10.69 -17.90
C ALA A 53 24.75 11.24 -18.90
N ARG A 54 24.99 10.52 -20.00
CA ARG A 54 25.86 11.02 -21.07
C ARG A 54 25.22 12.24 -21.74
N ASP A 55 26.06 13.20 -22.08
CA ASP A 55 25.65 14.37 -22.83
C ASP A 55 25.53 14.03 -24.32
N CYS A 56 24.28 13.82 -24.77
CA CYS A 56 23.97 13.54 -26.16
C CYS A 56 23.95 14.79 -27.07
N SER A 57 24.21 15.98 -26.53
CA SER A 57 24.41 17.19 -27.36
C SER A 57 25.77 17.19 -28.06
N VAL A 58 26.71 16.39 -27.56
CA VAL A 58 28.02 16.17 -28.19
C VAL A 58 27.91 15.13 -29.31
N PRO A 59 28.37 15.43 -30.54
CA PRO A 59 28.34 14.48 -31.66
C PRO A 59 29.04 13.16 -31.30
N ASP A 60 28.46 12.03 -31.74
CA ASP A 60 28.93 10.65 -31.52
C ASP A 60 28.94 10.13 -30.07
N SER A 61 28.63 10.97 -29.07
CA SER A 61 28.58 10.58 -27.66
C SER A 61 27.43 9.64 -27.30
N CYS A 62 26.33 9.56 -28.06
CA CYS A 62 25.21 8.64 -27.74
C CYS A 62 24.96 7.61 -28.84
N SER A 63 26.00 7.30 -29.64
CA SER A 63 25.92 6.35 -30.76
C SER A 63 25.81 4.89 -30.32
N ALA A 64 26.23 4.57 -29.09
CA ALA A 64 26.19 3.22 -28.51
C ALA A 64 25.78 3.26 -27.03
N PRO A 65 25.18 2.17 -26.49
CA PRO A 65 24.91 2.02 -25.06
C PRO A 65 26.17 2.16 -24.21
N ILE A 66 26.00 2.57 -22.95
CA ILE A 66 27.12 2.58 -21.98
C ILE A 66 27.62 1.15 -21.75
N ASP A 67 28.92 0.95 -21.92
CA ASP A 67 29.58 -0.31 -21.58
C ASP A 67 29.79 -0.41 -20.06
N ILE A 68 28.94 -1.20 -19.39
CA ILE A 68 29.00 -1.44 -17.95
C ILE A 68 30.37 -2.00 -17.54
N SER A 69 31.04 -2.76 -18.40
CA SER A 69 32.33 -3.38 -18.05
C SER A 69 33.45 -2.36 -17.87
N GLN A 70 33.45 -1.28 -18.64
CA GLN A 70 34.41 -0.18 -18.50
C GLN A 70 34.18 0.57 -17.19
N VAL A 71 32.91 0.87 -16.88
CA VAL A 71 32.55 1.53 -15.62
C VAL A 71 32.86 0.64 -14.41
N ARG A 72 32.66 -0.67 -14.53
CA ARG A 72 33.02 -1.66 -13.52
C ARG A 72 34.53 -1.63 -13.22
N GLN A 73 35.38 -1.56 -14.24
CA GLN A 73 36.83 -1.46 -14.06
C GLN A 73 37.24 -0.19 -13.29
N VAL A 74 36.63 0.96 -13.60
CA VAL A 74 36.88 2.22 -12.88
C VAL A 74 36.49 2.09 -11.40
N ILE A 75 35.32 1.54 -11.11
CA ILE A 75 34.82 1.32 -9.75
C ILE A 75 35.73 0.36 -8.97
N ASP A 76 36.15 -0.73 -9.60
CA ASP A 76 36.99 -1.74 -8.97
C ASP A 76 38.40 -1.18 -8.70
N ALA A 77 38.93 -0.34 -9.58
CA ALA A 77 40.21 0.37 -9.38
C ALA A 77 40.17 1.33 -8.18
N GLN A 78 39.00 1.85 -7.83
CA GLN A 78 38.78 2.69 -6.65
C GLN A 78 38.45 1.89 -5.38
N GLY A 79 38.57 0.54 -5.42
CA GLY A 79 38.29 -0.32 -4.27
C GLY A 79 36.81 -0.48 -3.94
N LEU A 80 35.92 -0.13 -4.88
CA LEU A 80 34.47 -0.11 -4.69
C LEU A 80 33.78 -1.36 -5.29
N SER A 81 34.46 -2.51 -5.28
CA SER A 81 34.01 -3.73 -5.96
C SER A 81 32.65 -4.28 -5.51
N GLY A 82 32.18 -3.95 -4.32
CA GLY A 82 30.83 -4.29 -3.84
C GLY A 82 29.69 -3.44 -4.41
N SER A 83 29.98 -2.45 -5.24
CA SER A 83 28.99 -1.49 -5.76
C SER A 83 28.06 -2.11 -6.79
N SER A 84 26.79 -1.68 -6.82
CA SER A 84 25.83 -2.13 -7.85
C SER A 84 25.76 -1.13 -9.00
N LEU A 85 25.76 -1.65 -10.22
CA LEU A 85 25.64 -0.87 -11.45
C LEU A 85 24.30 -1.17 -12.12
N GLN A 86 23.59 -0.13 -12.56
CA GLN A 86 22.34 -0.27 -13.27
C GLN A 86 22.24 0.78 -14.38
N LEU A 87 21.94 0.34 -15.60
CA LEU A 87 21.58 1.25 -16.70
C LEU A 87 20.08 1.58 -16.62
N ILE A 88 19.74 2.84 -16.89
CA ILE A 88 18.37 3.35 -16.86
C ILE A 88 18.06 4.03 -18.20
N GLY A 89 16.80 3.88 -18.65
CA GLY A 89 16.30 4.41 -19.92
C GLY A 89 16.48 3.42 -21.06
N ASP A 90 15.55 3.43 -22.01
CA ASP A 90 15.58 2.56 -23.20
C ASP A 90 16.85 2.80 -24.02
N ASP A 91 17.34 4.03 -24.00
CA ASP A 91 18.53 4.50 -24.72
C ASP A 91 19.84 4.04 -24.05
N GLN A 92 19.77 3.54 -22.81
CA GLN A 92 20.90 3.06 -22.01
C GLN A 92 22.06 4.07 -21.86
N GLN A 93 21.74 5.37 -21.91
CA GLN A 93 22.70 6.49 -21.79
C GLN A 93 22.81 7.03 -20.36
N THR A 94 22.04 6.50 -19.41
CA THR A 94 22.12 6.86 -18.00
C THR A 94 22.58 5.68 -17.18
N ILE A 95 23.64 5.86 -16.39
CA ILE A 95 24.13 4.86 -15.45
C ILE A 95 23.88 5.31 -14.02
N VAL A 96 23.41 4.37 -13.19
CA VAL A 96 23.28 4.53 -11.76
C VAL A 96 24.28 3.62 -11.07
N VAL A 97 25.18 4.25 -10.33
CA VAL A 97 26.17 3.61 -9.48
C VAL A 97 25.72 3.75 -8.04
N ARG A 98 25.56 2.63 -7.33
CA ARG A 98 25.34 2.63 -5.88
C ARG A 98 26.53 2.01 -5.17
N THR A 99 27.08 2.75 -4.23
CA THR A 99 28.30 2.40 -3.50
C THR A 99 28.04 2.45 -1.99
N SER A 100 29.05 2.02 -1.21
CA SER A 100 29.15 2.43 0.19
C SER A 100 29.18 3.95 0.31
N ASN A 101 28.95 4.48 1.52
CA ASN A 101 28.94 5.91 1.77
C ASN A 101 30.31 6.51 1.40
N LEU A 102 30.32 7.44 0.42
CA LEU A 102 31.51 8.12 -0.06
C LEU A 102 31.59 9.53 0.51
N ASN A 103 32.80 10.00 0.81
CA ASN A 103 33.05 11.40 1.11
C ASN A 103 33.09 12.26 -0.16
N VAL A 104 33.21 13.59 -0.04
CA VAL A 104 33.16 14.50 -1.19
C VAL A 104 34.27 14.18 -2.21
N ASP A 105 35.50 13.99 -1.75
CA ASP A 105 36.66 13.73 -2.62
C ASP A 105 36.54 12.38 -3.34
N GLU A 106 36.07 11.34 -2.64
CA GLU A 106 35.81 10.01 -3.22
C GLU A 106 34.70 10.07 -4.27
N ARG A 107 33.64 10.85 -4.04
CA ARG A 107 32.56 11.05 -5.02
C ARG A 107 33.07 11.77 -6.26
N ASP A 108 33.85 12.81 -6.09
CA ASP A 108 34.38 13.60 -7.20
C ASP A 108 35.38 12.78 -8.03
N ALA A 109 36.20 11.95 -7.37
CA ALA A 109 37.10 11.00 -8.02
C ALA A 109 36.34 9.92 -8.78
N LEU A 110 35.25 9.38 -8.21
CA LEU A 110 34.39 8.41 -8.88
C LEU A 110 33.69 9.03 -10.09
N GLN A 111 33.07 10.20 -9.92
CA GLN A 111 32.39 10.90 -11.01
C GLN A 111 33.35 11.19 -12.16
N SER A 112 34.55 11.68 -11.86
CA SER A 112 35.56 12.00 -12.87
C SER A 112 36.07 10.75 -13.60
N GLY A 113 36.35 9.66 -12.87
CA GLY A 113 36.76 8.40 -13.48
C GLY A 113 35.67 7.79 -14.38
N VAL A 114 34.41 7.88 -13.95
CA VAL A 114 33.29 7.44 -14.79
C VAL A 114 33.15 8.32 -16.03
N ALA A 115 33.25 9.65 -15.88
CA ALA A 115 33.21 10.59 -17.01
C ALA A 115 34.32 10.32 -18.04
N GLU A 116 35.52 9.94 -17.59
CA GLU A 116 36.61 9.58 -18.50
C GLU A 116 36.29 8.29 -19.28
N SER A 117 35.61 7.33 -18.66
CA SER A 117 35.23 6.07 -19.32
C SER A 117 34.05 6.20 -20.28
N ILE A 118 33.04 7.01 -19.95
CA ILE A 118 31.81 7.13 -20.76
C ILE A 118 31.76 8.42 -21.59
N GLY A 119 32.70 9.35 -21.44
CA GLY A 119 32.69 10.65 -22.11
C GLY A 119 31.88 11.72 -21.36
N ALA A 120 31.58 12.82 -22.04
CA ALA A 120 30.93 13.98 -21.43
C ALA A 120 29.60 13.62 -20.76
N ILE A 121 29.43 14.11 -19.54
CA ILE A 121 28.23 13.89 -18.71
C ILE A 121 27.40 15.17 -18.71
N ASP A 122 26.09 15.04 -18.89
CA ASP A 122 25.16 16.16 -18.77
C ASP A 122 24.99 16.55 -17.28
N PRO A 123 25.43 17.75 -16.87
CA PRO A 123 25.31 18.21 -15.49
C PRO A 123 23.85 18.38 -15.06
N SER A 124 22.94 18.67 -15.99
CA SER A 124 21.52 18.91 -15.69
C SER A 124 20.75 17.62 -15.41
N ALA A 125 21.22 16.49 -15.94
CA ALA A 125 20.68 15.17 -15.72
C ALA A 125 21.45 14.34 -14.66
N THR A 126 22.51 14.92 -14.09
CA THR A 126 23.31 14.29 -13.03
C THR A 126 22.65 14.45 -11.66
N LYS A 127 22.54 13.35 -10.90
CA LYS A 127 22.03 13.36 -9.53
C LYS A 127 22.95 12.58 -8.60
N ILE A 128 23.26 13.18 -7.45
CA ILE A 128 24.08 12.55 -6.41
C ILE A 128 23.31 12.59 -5.11
N ASP A 129 22.96 11.42 -4.60
CA ASP A 129 22.30 11.25 -3.32
C ASP A 129 23.25 10.53 -2.36
N THR A 130 23.29 10.97 -1.09
CA THR A 130 24.13 10.33 -0.08
C THR A 130 23.38 10.30 1.24
N VAL A 131 23.27 9.12 1.83
CA VAL A 131 22.61 8.89 3.11
C VAL A 131 23.53 8.10 4.01
N GLY A 132 23.83 8.63 5.20
CA GLY A 132 24.65 7.91 6.17
C GLY A 132 23.94 6.65 6.68
N PRO A 133 24.65 5.52 6.91
CA PRO A 133 24.02 4.25 7.32
C PRO A 133 23.32 4.32 8.68
N VAL A 134 23.81 5.17 9.59
CA VAL A 134 23.15 5.42 10.89
C VAL A 134 21.82 6.14 10.68
N LEU A 135 21.84 7.19 9.85
CA LEU A 135 20.64 7.96 9.54
C LEU A 135 19.60 7.09 8.81
N GLY A 136 20.02 6.27 7.86
CA GLY A 136 19.09 5.41 7.11
C GLY A 136 18.39 4.37 7.99
N LYS A 137 19.14 3.69 8.87
CA LYS A 137 18.54 2.78 9.87
C LYS A 137 17.59 3.51 10.83
N GLN A 138 17.95 4.74 11.22
CA GLN A 138 17.08 5.56 12.07
C GLN A 138 15.78 5.93 11.34
N LEU A 139 15.86 6.37 10.08
CA LEU A 139 14.70 6.71 9.24
C LEU A 139 13.76 5.52 9.05
N LEU A 140 14.31 4.32 8.79
CA LEU A 140 13.50 3.11 8.68
C LEU A 140 12.77 2.81 10.00
N LYS A 141 13.50 2.82 11.12
CA LYS A 141 12.94 2.51 12.44
C LYS A 141 11.86 3.51 12.85
N THR A 142 12.11 4.81 12.68
CA THR A 142 11.13 5.85 13.04
C THR A 142 9.95 5.86 12.08
N GLY A 143 10.15 5.58 10.80
CA GLY A 143 9.09 5.42 9.81
C GLY A 143 8.14 4.27 10.15
N LEU A 144 8.69 3.08 10.41
CA LEU A 144 7.90 1.91 10.82
C LEU A 144 7.18 2.13 12.15
N LEU A 145 7.85 2.76 13.13
CA LEU A 145 7.21 3.12 14.40
C LEU A 145 6.07 4.12 14.19
N SER A 146 6.24 5.10 13.32
CA SER A 146 5.19 6.09 13.01
C SER A 146 3.98 5.42 12.35
N LEU A 147 4.19 4.47 11.45
CA LEU A 147 3.11 3.69 10.84
C LEU A 147 2.35 2.87 11.89
N LEU A 148 3.06 2.21 12.81
CA LEU A 148 2.45 1.45 13.90
C LEU A 148 1.65 2.35 14.85
N VAL A 149 2.20 3.51 15.22
CA VAL A 149 1.50 4.48 16.09
C VAL A 149 0.28 5.05 15.39
N ALA A 150 0.36 5.38 14.09
CA ALA A 150 -0.78 5.84 13.31
C ALA A 150 -1.88 4.78 13.24
N PHE A 151 -1.52 3.53 12.95
CA PHE A 151 -2.47 2.40 12.93
C PHE A 151 -3.12 2.20 14.30
N ALA A 152 -2.34 2.22 15.39
CA ALA A 152 -2.86 2.10 16.75
C ALA A 152 -3.79 3.27 17.13
N GLY A 153 -3.44 4.50 16.74
CA GLY A 153 -4.27 5.69 16.97
C GLY A 153 -5.61 5.60 16.25
N ILE A 154 -5.61 5.13 15.00
CA ILE A 154 -6.84 4.90 14.24
C ILE A 154 -7.66 3.75 14.82
N ALA A 155 -7.03 2.64 15.20
CA ALA A 155 -7.71 1.53 15.87
C ALA A 155 -8.37 1.97 17.19
N ALA A 156 -7.68 2.80 17.98
CA ALA A 156 -8.22 3.39 19.20
C ALA A 156 -9.41 4.32 18.88
N TYR A 157 -9.29 5.20 17.89
CA TYR A 157 -10.38 6.05 17.44
C TYR A 157 -11.61 5.23 17.03
N LEU A 158 -11.44 4.20 16.20
CA LEU A 158 -12.53 3.32 15.76
C LEU A 158 -13.19 2.60 16.93
N SER A 159 -12.41 2.12 17.89
CA SER A 159 -12.90 1.44 19.10
C SER A 159 -13.69 2.36 20.01
N LEU A 160 -13.37 3.66 20.05
CA LEU A 160 -14.14 4.66 20.80
C LEU A 160 -15.39 5.14 20.03
N ARG A 161 -15.33 5.17 18.70
CA ARG A 161 -16.39 5.72 17.84
C ARG A 161 -17.52 4.73 17.57
N PHE A 162 -17.20 3.43 17.48
CA PHE A 162 -18.10 2.37 17.04
C PHE A 162 -18.23 1.23 18.06
N GLN A 163 -19.28 0.41 17.91
CA GLN A 163 -19.42 -0.84 18.66
C GLN A 163 -18.28 -1.82 18.28
N PRO A 164 -17.92 -2.78 19.15
CA PRO A 164 -16.74 -3.62 18.98
C PRO A 164 -16.68 -4.38 17.65
N ASP A 165 -17.82 -4.89 17.18
CA ASP A 165 -17.95 -5.60 15.91
C ASP A 165 -17.64 -4.69 14.71
N TYR A 166 -18.23 -3.49 14.65
CA TYR A 166 -17.88 -2.49 13.64
C TYR A 166 -16.39 -2.13 13.72
N ALA A 167 -15.86 -1.84 14.90
CA ALA A 167 -14.47 -1.42 15.07
C ALA A 167 -13.47 -2.49 14.57
N VAL A 168 -13.66 -3.75 14.95
CA VAL A 168 -12.81 -4.86 14.52
C VAL A 168 -12.87 -5.03 13.01
N LEU A 169 -14.06 -5.01 12.41
CA LEU A 169 -14.21 -5.21 10.97
C LEU A 169 -13.68 -4.03 10.14
N ALA A 170 -13.75 -2.80 10.66
CA ALA A 170 -13.06 -1.66 10.08
C ALA A 170 -11.53 -1.82 10.11
N ILE A 171 -10.98 -2.31 11.23
CA ILE A 171 -9.54 -2.57 11.36
C ILE A 171 -9.10 -3.69 10.39
N VAL A 172 -9.91 -4.71 10.19
CA VAL A 172 -9.65 -5.77 9.20
C VAL A 172 -9.61 -5.21 7.78
N ALA A 173 -10.56 -4.34 7.41
CA ALA A 173 -10.55 -3.67 6.11
C ALA A 173 -9.32 -2.75 5.93
N LEU A 174 -8.94 -2.02 6.98
CA LEU A 174 -7.73 -1.19 6.98
C LEU A 174 -6.45 -2.02 6.79
N LEU A 175 -6.35 -3.17 7.46
CA LEU A 175 -5.23 -4.09 7.29
C LEU A 175 -5.20 -4.68 5.87
N HIS A 176 -6.37 -5.01 5.33
CA HIS A 176 -6.51 -5.44 3.94
C HIS A 176 -5.89 -4.41 2.98
N ASP A 177 -6.17 -3.11 3.14
CA ASP A 177 -5.66 -2.07 2.23
C ASP A 177 -4.14 -1.96 2.26
N LEU A 178 -3.56 -2.07 3.46
CA LEU A 178 -2.12 -2.12 3.64
C LEU A 178 -1.52 -3.36 2.99
N LEU A 179 -2.12 -4.53 3.16
CA LEU A 179 -1.63 -5.78 2.57
C LEU A 179 -1.71 -5.77 1.04
N VAL A 180 -2.79 -5.25 0.47
CA VAL A 180 -2.94 -5.10 -0.98
C VAL A 180 -1.87 -4.14 -1.52
N THR A 181 -1.67 -2.99 -0.88
CA THR A 181 -0.66 -2.01 -1.30
C THR A 181 0.76 -2.58 -1.19
N LEU A 182 1.11 -3.18 -0.05
CA LEU A 182 2.41 -3.81 0.17
C LEU A 182 2.65 -4.97 -0.82
N GLY A 183 1.63 -5.78 -1.08
CA GLY A 183 1.70 -6.89 -2.04
C GLY A 183 1.99 -6.41 -3.46
N ILE A 184 1.26 -5.40 -3.94
CA ILE A 184 1.48 -4.83 -5.28
C ILE A 184 2.89 -4.24 -5.40
N PHE A 185 3.37 -3.52 -4.39
CA PHE A 185 4.71 -2.93 -4.39
C PHE A 185 5.83 -3.94 -4.18
N SER A 186 5.57 -5.06 -3.51
CA SER A 186 6.47 -6.21 -3.49
C SER A 186 6.62 -6.83 -4.88
N ILE A 187 5.51 -6.99 -5.61
CA ILE A 187 5.54 -7.50 -6.99
C ILE A 187 6.32 -6.55 -7.90
N LEU A 188 6.07 -5.24 -7.80
CA LEU A 188 6.86 -4.22 -8.54
C LEU A 188 8.34 -4.27 -8.20
N SER A 189 8.67 -4.56 -6.94
CA SER A 189 10.06 -4.71 -6.50
C SER A 189 10.76 -5.87 -7.20
N LEU A 190 10.09 -7.02 -7.33
CA LEU A 190 10.62 -8.20 -8.02
C LEU A 190 10.65 -8.03 -9.55
N LEU A 191 9.63 -7.41 -10.15
CA LEU A 191 9.49 -7.33 -11.61
C LEU A 191 10.35 -6.23 -12.24
N ILE A 192 10.35 -5.04 -11.65
CA ILE A 192 11.01 -3.85 -12.22
C ILE A 192 12.07 -3.24 -11.30
N GLY A 193 12.40 -3.91 -10.20
CA GLY A 193 13.42 -3.45 -9.26
C GLY A 193 13.02 -2.22 -8.45
N TYR A 194 11.71 -1.99 -8.26
CA TYR A 194 11.22 -0.89 -7.42
C TYR A 194 11.83 -0.95 -6.01
N GLU A 195 12.18 0.22 -5.47
CA GLU A 195 12.76 0.40 -4.14
C GLU A 195 11.81 1.23 -3.27
N ALA A 196 11.45 0.70 -2.11
CA ALA A 196 10.68 1.42 -1.11
C ALA A 196 11.56 2.48 -0.44
N ASP A 197 11.19 3.74 -0.61
CA ASP A 197 11.86 4.91 -0.02
C ASP A 197 11.06 5.50 1.14
N SER A 198 11.56 6.60 1.70
CA SER A 198 10.86 7.31 2.79
C SER A 198 9.46 7.78 2.38
N LEU A 199 9.26 8.18 1.13
CA LEU A 199 7.96 8.59 0.59
C LEU A 199 6.97 7.42 0.54
N PHE A 200 7.43 6.19 0.27
CA PHE A 200 6.58 5.00 0.36
C PHE A 200 5.98 4.83 1.75
N ILE A 201 6.78 5.01 2.82
CA ILE A 201 6.26 4.97 4.19
C ILE A 201 5.21 6.08 4.40
N VAL A 202 5.50 7.31 3.95
CA VAL A 202 4.53 8.42 4.04
C VAL A 202 3.23 8.09 3.30
N ALA A 203 3.29 7.42 2.15
CA ALA A 203 2.12 6.98 1.42
C ALA A 203 1.30 5.98 2.25
N LEU A 204 1.93 4.99 2.88
CA LEU A 204 1.24 4.04 3.77
C LEU A 204 0.55 4.73 4.96
N LEU A 205 1.20 5.70 5.61
CA LEU A 205 0.57 6.49 6.68
C LEU A 205 -0.66 7.26 6.16
N THR A 206 -0.56 7.80 4.95
CA THR A 206 -1.66 8.55 4.32
C THR A 206 -2.84 7.64 3.96
N ILE A 207 -2.56 6.44 3.44
CA ILE A 207 -3.57 5.41 3.12
C ILE A 207 -4.32 5.00 4.38
N VAL A 208 -3.61 4.82 5.48
CA VAL A 208 -4.20 4.47 6.79
C VAL A 208 -5.23 5.52 7.22
N GLY A 209 -4.92 6.81 7.10
CA GLY A 209 -5.86 7.89 7.40
C GLY A 209 -7.01 8.02 6.39
N PHE A 210 -6.70 7.92 5.10
CA PHE A 210 -7.69 8.14 4.03
C PHE A 210 -8.73 7.02 3.96
N SER A 211 -8.31 5.75 4.05
CA SER A 211 -9.21 4.59 3.93
C SER A 211 -10.31 4.59 4.99
N VAL A 212 -9.95 4.92 6.23
CA VAL A 212 -10.92 4.92 7.34
C VAL A 212 -12.05 5.93 7.16
N ASN A 213 -11.83 7.03 6.44
CA ASN A 213 -12.87 8.03 6.19
C ASN A 213 -14.09 7.42 5.49
N ASP A 214 -13.88 6.56 4.51
CA ASP A 214 -14.99 5.93 3.77
C ASP A 214 -15.69 4.85 4.62
N THR A 215 -14.93 4.02 5.33
CA THR A 215 -15.48 3.02 6.24
C THR A 215 -16.38 3.65 7.31
N VAL A 216 -15.93 4.76 7.93
CA VAL A 216 -16.69 5.49 8.96
C VAL A 216 -18.04 5.97 8.41
N VAL A 217 -18.04 6.52 7.19
CA VAL A 217 -19.25 7.07 6.56
C VAL A 217 -20.26 5.97 6.24
N ILE A 218 -19.81 4.85 5.67
CA ILE A 218 -20.67 3.71 5.38
C ILE A 218 -21.26 3.15 6.68
N TYR A 219 -20.43 3.00 7.72
CA TYR A 219 -20.87 2.47 9.01
C TYR A 219 -21.85 3.39 9.74
N ASP A 220 -21.62 4.70 9.70
CA ASP A 220 -22.58 5.67 10.23
C ASP A 220 -23.91 5.60 9.48
N ARG A 221 -23.88 5.44 8.15
CA ARG A 221 -25.12 5.26 7.37
C ARG A 221 -25.84 3.97 7.72
N ILE A 222 -25.13 2.86 7.90
CA ILE A 222 -25.71 1.57 8.34
C ILE A 222 -26.41 1.73 9.69
N ARG A 223 -25.77 2.41 10.65
CA ARG A 223 -26.35 2.67 11.98
C ARG A 223 -27.58 3.57 11.91
N GLU A 224 -27.53 4.60 11.05
CA GLU A 224 -28.66 5.49 10.82
C GLU A 224 -29.84 4.74 10.20
N THR A 225 -29.60 3.94 9.16
CA THR A 225 -30.62 3.14 8.48
C THR A 225 -31.23 2.10 9.41
N LEU A 226 -30.44 1.39 10.23
CA LEU A 226 -30.96 0.47 11.26
C LEU A 226 -31.88 1.17 12.26
N LYS A 227 -31.54 2.40 12.66
CA LYS A 227 -32.36 3.18 13.61
C LYS A 227 -33.68 3.65 12.98
N LEU A 228 -33.67 4.01 11.69
CA LEU A 228 -34.85 4.49 10.97
C LEU A 228 -35.76 3.34 10.50
N HIS A 229 -35.18 2.16 10.26
CA HIS A 229 -35.87 1.00 9.71
C HIS A 229 -35.46 -0.28 10.48
N PRO A 230 -35.91 -0.42 11.74
CA PRO A 230 -35.52 -1.56 12.59
C PRO A 230 -36.05 -2.90 12.07
N ASP A 231 -37.05 -2.89 11.20
CA ASP A 231 -37.71 -4.09 10.66
C ASP A 231 -36.97 -4.68 9.45
N LEU A 232 -35.99 -3.96 8.89
CA LEU A 232 -35.21 -4.43 7.75
C LEU A 232 -34.12 -5.39 8.19
N SER A 233 -33.87 -6.42 7.37
CA SER A 233 -32.72 -7.31 7.60
C SER A 233 -31.41 -6.53 7.52
N ILE A 234 -30.39 -6.95 8.27
CA ILE A 234 -29.07 -6.31 8.22
C ILE A 234 -28.48 -6.29 6.80
N ASN A 235 -28.78 -7.31 5.99
CA ASN A 235 -28.35 -7.40 4.60
C ASN A 235 -28.97 -6.28 3.75
N ASP A 236 -30.29 -6.06 3.87
CA ASP A 236 -30.99 -5.00 3.13
C ASP A 236 -30.52 -3.61 3.58
N VAL A 237 -30.28 -3.45 4.88
CA VAL A 237 -29.74 -2.20 5.43
C VAL A 237 -28.37 -1.91 4.84
N VAL A 238 -27.45 -2.90 4.83
CA VAL A 238 -26.11 -2.72 4.27
C VAL A 238 -26.16 -2.39 2.78
N ASP A 239 -26.95 -3.12 1.98
CA ASP A 239 -27.10 -2.83 0.55
C ASP A 239 -27.65 -1.40 0.33
N SER A 240 -28.65 -0.97 1.10
CA SER A 240 -29.20 0.38 1.01
C SER A 240 -28.18 1.45 1.40
N SER A 241 -27.51 1.28 2.55
CA SER A 241 -26.55 2.25 3.08
C SER A 241 -25.33 2.42 2.19
N VAL A 242 -24.85 1.33 1.58
CA VAL A 242 -23.77 1.38 0.58
C VAL A 242 -24.22 2.17 -0.65
N ASN A 243 -25.43 1.93 -1.18
CA ASN A 243 -25.94 2.68 -2.33
C ASN A 243 -26.09 4.19 -2.04
N ASP A 244 -26.54 4.55 -0.84
CA ASP A 244 -26.71 5.94 -0.43
C ASP A 244 -25.37 6.69 -0.33
N THR A 245 -24.30 5.99 0.07
CA THR A 245 -22.98 6.58 0.31
C THR A 245 -22.03 6.47 -0.89
N LEU A 246 -22.31 5.56 -1.83
CA LEU A 246 -21.46 5.27 -2.99
C LEU A 246 -21.05 6.50 -3.79
N GLY A 247 -22.00 7.41 -4.05
CA GLY A 247 -21.72 8.63 -4.81
C GLY A 247 -20.69 9.53 -4.13
N ARG A 248 -20.74 9.64 -2.79
CA ARG A 248 -19.75 10.38 -2.00
C ARG A 248 -18.39 9.70 -2.06
N SER A 249 -18.33 8.40 -1.79
CA SER A 249 -17.08 7.61 -1.78
C SER A 249 -16.33 7.67 -3.11
N ILE A 250 -17.06 7.49 -4.22
CA ILE A 250 -16.49 7.61 -5.57
C ILE A 250 -16.01 9.05 -5.83
N ASN A 251 -16.81 10.06 -5.52
CA ASN A 251 -16.45 11.45 -5.80
C ASN A 251 -15.23 11.91 -4.98
N THR A 252 -15.20 11.61 -3.68
CA THR A 252 -14.05 11.94 -2.83
C THR A 252 -12.78 11.30 -3.39
N THR A 253 -12.82 10.00 -3.69
CA THR A 253 -11.64 9.30 -4.21
C THR A 253 -11.23 9.76 -5.59
N LEU A 254 -12.17 10.00 -6.50
CA LEU A 254 -11.85 10.52 -7.83
C LEU A 254 -11.19 11.90 -7.73
N THR A 255 -11.73 12.81 -6.92
CA THR A 255 -11.16 14.15 -6.74
C THR A 255 -9.76 14.12 -6.11
N THR A 256 -9.47 13.14 -5.26
CA THR A 256 -8.13 12.94 -4.67
C THR A 256 -7.17 12.25 -5.64
N VAL A 257 -7.64 11.29 -6.44
CA VAL A 257 -6.80 10.54 -7.40
C VAL A 257 -6.44 11.38 -8.62
N LEU A 258 -7.28 12.32 -9.06
CA LEU A 258 -7.03 13.14 -10.25
C LEU A 258 -5.68 13.88 -10.21
N PRO A 259 -5.33 14.63 -9.14
CA PRO A 259 -4.00 15.25 -9.02
C PRO A 259 -2.87 14.22 -8.98
N LEU A 260 -3.07 13.08 -8.30
CA LEU A 260 -2.07 12.02 -8.22
C LEU A 260 -1.79 11.40 -9.60
N PHE A 261 -2.82 11.27 -10.43
CA PHE A 261 -2.67 10.80 -11.80
C PHE A 261 -1.79 11.74 -12.63
N SER A 262 -1.96 13.06 -12.48
CA SER A 262 -1.05 14.04 -13.09
C SER A 262 0.40 13.87 -12.59
N ILE A 263 0.62 13.56 -11.31
CA ILE A 263 1.96 13.27 -10.78
C ILE A 263 2.53 11.97 -11.37
N VAL A 264 1.71 10.95 -11.63
CA VAL A 264 2.17 9.71 -12.28
C VAL A 264 2.63 9.97 -13.72
N LEU A 265 1.95 10.86 -14.45
CA LEU A 265 2.27 11.17 -15.85
C LEU A 265 3.44 12.15 -16.00
N PHE A 266 3.48 13.18 -15.15
CA PHE A 266 4.39 14.32 -15.31
C PHE A 266 5.44 14.42 -14.19
N GLY A 267 5.32 13.63 -13.14
CA GLY A 267 6.27 13.61 -12.02
C GLY A 267 7.55 12.85 -12.36
N GLY A 268 8.64 13.20 -11.66
CA GLY A 268 9.89 12.44 -11.71
C GLY A 268 9.78 11.08 -11.03
N GLY A 269 10.82 10.24 -11.17
CA GLY A 269 10.83 8.84 -10.70
C GLY A 269 10.33 8.63 -9.26
N SER A 270 10.85 9.39 -8.29
CA SER A 270 10.43 9.27 -6.89
C SER A 270 8.96 9.66 -6.66
N LEU A 271 8.51 10.77 -7.26
CA LEU A 271 7.12 11.23 -7.11
C LEU A 271 6.12 10.33 -7.83
N LYS A 272 6.52 9.74 -8.96
CA LYS A 272 5.69 8.80 -9.72
C LYS A 272 5.29 7.59 -8.87
N PHE A 273 6.26 6.94 -8.21
CA PHE A 273 5.95 5.78 -7.38
C PHE A 273 5.27 6.15 -6.06
N PHE A 274 5.57 7.32 -5.49
CA PHE A 274 4.81 7.86 -4.36
C PHE A 274 3.32 8.04 -4.72
N ALA A 275 3.03 8.70 -5.84
CA ALA A 275 1.65 8.90 -6.31
C ALA A 275 0.96 7.56 -6.66
N LEU A 276 1.67 6.63 -7.30
CA LEU A 276 1.15 5.30 -7.60
C LEU A 276 0.80 4.52 -6.32
N SER A 277 1.58 4.69 -5.25
CA SER A 277 1.33 4.07 -3.95
C SER A 277 0.02 4.58 -3.35
N LEU A 278 -0.16 5.90 -3.33
CA LEU A 278 -1.39 6.53 -2.86
C LEU A 278 -2.61 6.12 -3.68
N ILE A 279 -2.52 6.13 -5.02
CA ILE A 279 -3.62 5.70 -5.90
C ILE A 279 -4.01 4.26 -5.59
N THR A 280 -3.03 3.36 -5.48
CA THR A 280 -3.26 1.94 -5.19
C THR A 280 -3.99 1.77 -3.85
N GLY A 281 -3.52 2.42 -2.79
CA GLY A 281 -4.13 2.32 -1.48
C GLY A 281 -5.49 3.01 -1.38
N PHE A 282 -5.72 4.13 -2.07
CA PHE A 282 -7.01 4.81 -2.07
C PHE A 282 -8.07 4.00 -2.83
N ILE A 283 -7.71 3.40 -3.97
CA ILE A 283 -8.59 2.47 -4.69
C ILE A 283 -8.89 1.25 -3.83
N ALA A 284 -7.87 0.68 -3.18
CA ALA A 284 -8.06 -0.44 -2.25
C ALA A 284 -8.99 -0.07 -1.08
N GLY A 285 -8.86 1.13 -0.52
CA GLY A 285 -9.68 1.62 0.60
C GLY A 285 -11.16 1.83 0.26
N VAL A 286 -11.46 2.42 -0.90
CA VAL A 286 -12.87 2.50 -1.37
C VAL A 286 -13.43 1.10 -1.61
N TYR A 287 -12.65 0.28 -2.31
CA TYR A 287 -13.03 -1.09 -2.61
C TYR A 287 -13.31 -1.90 -1.33
N SER A 288 -12.43 -1.82 -0.34
CA SER A 288 -12.55 -2.58 0.91
C SER A 288 -13.70 -2.05 1.76
N SER A 289 -13.88 -0.73 1.86
CA SER A 289 -15.00 -0.13 2.60
C SER A 289 -16.36 -0.60 2.05
N ILE A 290 -16.49 -0.66 0.72
CA ILE A 290 -17.73 -1.05 0.03
C ILE A 290 -17.95 -2.56 0.03
N PHE A 291 -16.95 -3.36 -0.32
CA PHE A 291 -17.14 -4.80 -0.61
C PHE A 291 -16.63 -5.73 0.49
N ILE A 292 -15.76 -5.26 1.39
CA ILE A 292 -15.17 -6.07 2.46
C ILE A 292 -15.75 -5.68 3.81
N ALA A 293 -15.56 -4.44 4.26
CA ALA A 293 -16.00 -3.96 5.57
C ALA A 293 -17.52 -4.10 5.75
N SER A 294 -18.30 -3.56 4.81
CA SER A 294 -19.77 -3.56 4.87
C SER A 294 -20.36 -4.98 4.84
N THR A 295 -19.82 -5.87 3.99
CA THR A 295 -20.35 -7.22 3.81
C THR A 295 -19.89 -8.16 4.92
N LEU A 296 -18.69 -7.96 5.48
CA LEU A 296 -18.25 -8.67 6.69
C LEU A 296 -19.13 -8.31 7.88
N LEU A 297 -19.51 -7.03 8.02
CA LEU A 297 -20.41 -6.61 9.08
C LEU A 297 -21.79 -7.26 8.95
N ALA A 298 -22.34 -7.26 7.73
CA ALA A 298 -23.62 -7.94 7.46
C ALA A 298 -23.55 -9.44 7.80
N TRP A 299 -22.46 -10.10 7.38
CA TRP A 299 -22.24 -11.52 7.67
C TRP A 299 -22.09 -11.80 9.17
N TRP A 300 -21.34 -10.97 9.90
CA TRP A 300 -21.15 -11.12 11.35
C TRP A 300 -22.48 -10.99 12.09
N ARG A 301 -23.24 -9.93 11.80
CA ARG A 301 -24.49 -9.64 12.52
C ARG A 301 -25.64 -10.58 12.17
N SER A 302 -25.77 -10.99 10.90
CA SER A 302 -26.80 -11.96 10.51
C SER A 302 -26.63 -13.30 11.24
N ARG A 303 -25.39 -13.74 11.45
CA ARG A 303 -25.12 -14.97 12.21
C ARG A 303 -25.46 -14.82 13.70
N SER A 304 -25.18 -13.67 14.29
CA SER A 304 -25.53 -13.41 15.70
C SER A 304 -27.04 -13.31 15.94
N GLU A 305 -27.82 -12.93 14.93
CA GLU A 305 -29.29 -12.93 14.99
C GLU A 305 -29.86 -14.36 14.96
N ASP A 306 -29.30 -15.24 14.11
CA ASP A 306 -29.70 -16.65 14.03
C ASP A 306 -29.35 -17.43 15.32
N ASP A 307 -28.17 -17.19 15.91
CA ASP A 307 -27.74 -17.83 17.17
C ASP A 307 -28.60 -17.40 18.40
N GLY A 308 -29.31 -16.27 18.31
CA GLY A 308 -30.20 -15.77 19.36
C GLY A 308 -31.59 -16.43 19.36
N TYR A 309 -32.07 -16.89 18.20
CA TYR A 309 -33.38 -17.54 18.07
C TYR A 309 -33.38 -19.00 18.56
N ASP A 310 -32.26 -19.71 18.43
CA ASP A 310 -32.15 -21.10 18.90
C ASP A 310 -32.16 -21.21 20.44
N ASN A 311 -31.69 -20.19 21.17
CA ASN A 311 -31.63 -20.21 22.64
C ASN A 311 -32.97 -19.90 23.35
N ASP A 312 -33.92 -19.26 22.68
CA ASP A 312 -35.24 -18.94 23.27
C ASP A 312 -36.31 -20.02 23.00
N SER A 313 -35.97 -21.07 22.25
CA SER A 313 -36.89 -22.17 21.90
C SER A 313 -36.96 -23.31 22.94
N ASP A 314 -36.17 -23.24 24.03
CA ASP A 314 -36.13 -24.26 25.09
C ASP A 314 -37.05 -23.94 26.30
N TYR A 315 -37.96 -22.97 26.16
CA TYR A 315 -39.04 -22.73 27.12
C TYR A 315 -40.40 -23.08 26.50
N GLY A 316 -40.64 -24.37 26.31
CA GLY A 316 -41.93 -24.90 25.89
C GLY A 316 -42.18 -26.29 26.47
N ASP A 317 -42.99 -26.34 27.52
CA ASP A 317 -44.00 -27.38 27.83
C ASP A 317 -44.00 -27.83 29.30
N ASP A 318 -44.49 -26.96 30.20
CA ASP A 318 -45.24 -27.41 31.37
C ASP A 318 -46.72 -27.03 31.17
N PHE A 319 -47.37 -27.77 30.26
CA PHE A 319 -48.83 -27.80 30.15
C PHE A 319 -49.34 -28.89 31.09
N ASP A 320 -49.75 -28.49 32.30
CA ASP A 320 -50.28 -29.36 33.34
C ASP A 320 -51.76 -29.70 33.03
N PRO A 321 -52.14 -30.96 32.71
CA PRO A 321 -53.52 -31.30 32.47
C PRO A 321 -54.16 -31.63 33.82
N ILE A 322 -54.87 -30.66 34.41
CA ILE A 322 -55.71 -30.94 35.59
C ILE A 322 -56.80 -31.93 35.19
N GLY A 323 -56.67 -33.13 35.74
CA GLY A 323 -57.55 -34.27 35.55
C GLY A 323 -58.97 -34.01 36.03
N SER A 324 -59.88 -34.68 35.34
CA SER A 324 -61.25 -34.93 35.77
C SER A 324 -61.29 -35.77 37.04
N GLU A 325 -61.99 -35.31 38.07
CA GLU A 325 -62.58 -36.23 39.06
C GLU A 325 -63.97 -35.74 39.52
N LYS A 326 -64.92 -36.67 39.35
CA LYS A 326 -66.30 -36.85 39.87
C LYS A 326 -66.62 -36.02 41.13
N VAL A 327 -67.80 -35.41 41.31
CA VAL A 327 -69.18 -35.95 41.40
C VAL A 327 -70.17 -34.80 41.13
#